data_AF-A0AAN6RLJ5-F1
#
_entry.id   AF-A0AAN6RLJ5-F1
#
_cell.length_a   1.000
_cell.length_b   1.000
_cell.length_c   1.000
_cell.angle_alpha   90.00
_cell.angle_beta   90.00
_cell.angle_gamma   90.00
#
_symmetry.space_group_name_H-M   'P 1'
#
loop_
_entity.id
_entity.type
_entity.pdbx_description
1 polymer ?
#
loop_
_entity_poly.entity_id
_entity_poly.type
_entity_poly.pdbx_seq_one_letter_code
_entity_poly.pdbx_strand_id
1 'polypeptide(L)'
;AHEKGTPVMRALFYEFPDDARCWEAGEQYMFGPKYLCCLVMQPGVTRLRAYLPAGARWTALEGGSEFEGGQTVEVDCPLEFMPVFVRV
;
A
#
# COMPACT_ATOMS: atom_id res chain seq x y z
N ALA A 1 -8.50 -5.91 16.22
CA ALA A 1 -9.30 -7.14 16.06
C ALA A 1 -10.17 -7.41 17.27
N HIS A 2 -9.64 -7.94 18.38
CA HIS A 2 -10.48 -8.40 19.52
C HIS A 2 -11.30 -7.29 20.20
N GLU A 3 -10.70 -6.13 20.49
CA GLU A 3 -11.39 -5.07 21.25
C GLU A 3 -12.33 -4.20 20.40
N LYS A 4 -11.91 -3.88 19.17
CA LYS A 4 -12.58 -2.88 18.31
C LYS A 4 -13.22 -3.44 17.05
N GLY A 5 -13.10 -4.75 16.80
CA GLY A 5 -13.52 -5.38 15.54
C GLY A 5 -12.69 -4.98 14.31
N THR A 6 -11.70 -4.09 14.45
CA THR A 6 -10.87 -3.64 13.32
C THR A 6 -10.08 -4.81 12.71
N PRO A 7 -10.19 -5.06 11.39
CA PRO A 7 -9.44 -6.11 10.72
C PRO A 7 -7.93 -5.89 10.81
N VAL A 8 -7.16 -6.97 10.68
CA VAL A 8 -5.69 -6.90 10.60
C VAL A 8 -5.27 -6.51 9.18
N MET A 9 -5.73 -7.25 8.18
CA MET A 9 -5.65 -6.87 6.76
C MET A 9 -6.90 -6.06 6.41
N ARG A 10 -6.70 -4.87 5.84
CA ARG A 10 -7.76 -3.90 5.58
C ARG A 10 -7.72 -3.49 4.10
N ALA A 11 -8.88 -3.51 3.44
CA ALA A 11 -9.01 -2.88 2.12
C ALA A 11 -8.69 -1.39 2.23
N LEU A 12 -8.22 -0.75 1.15
CA LEU A 12 -7.78 0.64 1.23
C LEU A 12 -8.91 1.59 1.65
N PHE A 13 -10.13 1.41 1.12
CA PHE A 13 -11.29 2.23 1.50
C PHE A 13 -11.60 2.20 3.00
N TYR A 14 -11.18 1.15 3.72
CA TYR A 14 -11.38 1.05 5.16
C TYR A 14 -10.56 2.10 5.92
N GLU A 15 -9.36 2.41 5.43
CA GLU A 15 -8.47 3.43 6.02
C GLU A 15 -8.61 4.80 5.35
N PHE A 16 -9.00 4.83 4.08
CA PHE A 16 -9.08 6.03 3.25
C PHE A 16 -10.45 6.13 2.55
N PRO A 17 -11.55 6.29 3.29
CA PRO A 17 -12.90 6.25 2.73
C PRO A 17 -13.21 7.42 1.79
N ASP A 18 -12.57 8.58 2.01
CA ASP A 18 -12.77 9.80 1.22
C ASP A 18 -11.96 9.81 -0.09
N ASP A 19 -11.09 8.82 -0.30
CA ASP A 19 -10.29 8.67 -1.51
C ASP A 19 -10.96 7.66 -2.45
N ALA A 20 -11.64 8.17 -3.49
CA ALA A 20 -12.41 7.34 -4.42
C ALA A 20 -11.57 6.19 -5.04
N ARG A 21 -10.27 6.40 -5.28
CA ARG A 21 -9.40 5.34 -5.83
C ARG A 21 -9.19 4.17 -4.87
N CYS A 22 -9.30 4.42 -3.56
CA CYS A 22 -9.17 3.36 -2.55
C CYS A 22 -10.35 2.38 -2.52
N TRP A 23 -11.47 2.72 -3.16
CA TRP A 23 -12.60 1.81 -3.37
C TRP A 23 -12.39 0.84 -4.54
N GLU A 24 -11.55 1.21 -5.49
CA GLU A 24 -11.26 0.42 -6.70
C GLU A 24 -9.96 -0.41 -6.59
N ALA A 25 -9.15 -0.16 -5.55
CA ALA A 25 -7.86 -0.80 -5.36
C ALA A 25 -8.00 -2.29 -4.96
N GLY A 26 -7.75 -3.20 -5.92
CA GLY A 26 -7.79 -4.64 -5.69
C GLY A 26 -6.44 -5.31 -5.37
N GLU A 27 -5.32 -4.68 -5.75
CA GLU A 27 -3.97 -5.28 -5.67
C GLU A 27 -3.12 -4.69 -4.54
N GLN A 28 -3.76 -3.97 -3.61
CA GLN A 28 -3.10 -3.33 -2.48
C GLN A 28 -3.98 -3.42 -1.24
N TYR A 29 -3.36 -3.54 -0.06
CA TYR A 29 -4.08 -3.56 1.20
C TYR A 29 -3.25 -2.92 2.31
N MET A 30 -3.92 -2.50 3.38
CA MET A 30 -3.27 -2.02 4.60
C MET A 30 -3.10 -3.16 5.60
N PHE A 31 -1.87 -3.39 6.07
CA PHE A 31 -1.57 -4.26 7.20
C PHE A 31 -1.51 -3.42 8.48
N GLY A 32 -2.59 -3.50 9.25
CA GLY A 32 -2.87 -2.51 10.29
C GLY A 32 -3.01 -1.10 9.69
N PRO A 33 -2.85 -0.05 10.49
CA PRO A 33 -2.95 1.34 10.00
C PRO A 33 -1.64 1.85 9.38
N LYS A 34 -0.55 1.07 9.43
CA LYS A 34 0.82 1.57 9.22
C LYS A 34 1.45 1.14 7.89
N TYR A 35 1.18 -0.08 7.42
CA TYR A 35 1.88 -0.62 6.27
C TYR A 35 0.93 -0.77 5.08
N LEU A 36 1.28 -0.19 3.94
CA LEU A 36 0.63 -0.43 2.66
C LEU A 36 1.41 -1.50 1.91
N CYS A 37 0.77 -2.65 1.67
CA CYS A 37 1.37 -3.80 1.00
C CYS A 37 0.89 -3.86 -0.45
N CYS A 38 1.82 -3.91 -1.42
CA CYS A 38 1.51 -4.03 -2.85
C CYS A 38 1.71 -5.47 -3.31
N LEU A 39 0.67 -6.11 -3.84
CA LEU A 39 0.69 -7.52 -4.19
C LEU A 39 1.39 -7.75 -5.55
N VAL A 40 2.35 -8.69 -5.59
CA VAL A 40 2.95 -9.18 -6.84
C VAL A 40 2.17 -10.43 -7.29
N MET A 41 1.27 -10.25 -8.25
CA MET A 41 0.26 -11.27 -8.60
C MET A 41 0.59 -12.10 -9.86
N GLN A 42 1.67 -11.78 -10.57
CA GLN A 42 2.06 -12.46 -11.81
C GLN A 42 3.53 -12.94 -11.76
N PRO A 43 3.85 -14.12 -12.33
CA PRO A 43 5.22 -14.61 -12.41
C PRO A 43 6.13 -13.67 -13.19
N GLY A 44 7.36 -13.47 -12.69
CA GLY A 44 8.40 -12.70 -13.38
C GLY A 44 8.24 -11.18 -13.35
N VAL A 45 7.24 -10.65 -12.64
CA VAL A 45 7.09 -9.21 -12.43
C VAL A 45 8.20 -8.70 -11.52
N THR A 46 9.04 -7.79 -12.02
CA THR A 46 10.15 -7.16 -11.29
C THR A 46 9.90 -5.69 -10.98
N ARG A 47 8.84 -5.10 -11.56
CA ARG A 47 8.31 -3.77 -11.23
C ARG A 47 6.79 -3.76 -11.30
N LEU A 48 6.15 -2.97 -10.45
CA LEU A 48 4.71 -2.75 -10.49
C LEU A 48 4.36 -1.28 -10.25
N ARG A 49 3.10 -0.93 -10.56
CA ARG A 49 2.53 0.38 -10.26
C ARG A 49 1.72 0.31 -8.97
N ALA A 50 2.14 1.06 -7.96
CA ALA A 50 1.48 1.14 -6.66
C ALA A 50 0.76 2.48 -6.52
N TYR A 51 -0.53 2.46 -6.18
CA TYR A 51 -1.24 3.68 -5.81
C TYR A 51 -1.05 3.97 -4.32
N LEU A 52 -0.48 5.13 -4.00
CA LEU A 52 -0.29 5.64 -2.65
C LEU A 52 -1.51 6.50 -2.27
N PRO A 53 -2.34 6.08 -1.29
CA PRO A 53 -3.52 6.83 -0.88
C PRO A 53 -3.23 8.28 -0.50
N ALA A 54 -4.17 9.17 -0.83
CA ALA A 54 -4.09 10.58 -0.45
C ALA A 54 -4.28 10.78 1.07
N GLY A 55 -3.88 11.96 1.57
CA GLY A 55 -4.03 12.30 3.00
C GLY A 55 -3.00 11.64 3.93
N ALA A 56 -1.92 11.11 3.36
CA ALA A 56 -0.78 10.58 4.11
C ALA A 56 0.53 10.75 3.31
N ARG A 57 1.65 10.68 4.01
CA ARG A 57 2.97 10.50 3.40
C ARG A 57 3.40 9.04 3.53
N TRP A 58 4.24 8.61 2.61
CA TRP A 58 4.64 7.23 2.48
C TRP A 58 6.14 7.12 2.34
N THR A 59 6.76 6.24 3.11
CA THR A 59 8.17 5.88 2.97
C THR A 59 8.25 4.44 2.49
N ALA A 60 8.93 4.18 1.37
CA ALA A 60 9.20 2.82 0.93
C ALA A 60 9.99 2.10 2.03
N LEU A 61 9.51 0.91 2.43
CA LEU A 61 10.16 0.11 3.45
C LEU A 61 11.58 -0.29 3.01
N GLU A 62 11.74 -0.55 1.71
CA GLU A 62 13.03 -0.78 1.08
C GLU A 62 13.56 0.53 0.47
N GLY A 63 14.86 0.80 0.64
CA GLY A 63 15.52 2.00 0.12
C GLY A 63 15.16 3.34 0.81
N GLY A 64 14.05 3.42 1.54
CA GLY A 64 13.70 4.59 2.36
C GLY A 64 13.21 5.81 1.58
N SER A 65 12.90 5.67 0.29
CA SER A 65 12.38 6.76 -0.54
C SER A 65 11.05 7.28 -0.01
N GLU A 66 10.89 8.60 0.03
CA GLU A 66 9.68 9.27 0.52
C GLU A 66 8.79 9.76 -0.62
N PHE A 67 7.48 9.67 -0.42
CA PHE A 67 6.46 10.02 -1.39
C PHE A 67 5.30 10.74 -0.71
N GLU A 68 4.77 11.76 -1.38
CA GLU A 68 3.45 12.30 -1.04
C GLU A 68 2.35 11.32 -1.44
N GLY A 69 1.24 11.31 -0.72
CA GLY A 69 0.06 10.53 -1.10
C GLY A 69 -0.67 11.08 -2.32
N GLY A 70 -1.65 10.32 -2.82
CA GLY A 70 -2.50 10.72 -3.94
C GLY A 70 -1.88 10.51 -5.32
N GLN A 71 -0.82 9.70 -5.42
CA GLN A 71 -0.13 9.43 -6.68
C GLN A 71 0.09 7.93 -6.88
N THR A 72 0.29 7.55 -8.14
CA THR A 72 0.75 6.20 -8.51
C THR A 72 2.24 6.25 -8.82
N VAL A 73 3.00 5.37 -8.20
CA VAL A 73 4.46 5.28 -8.36
C VAL A 73 4.82 3.94 -8.99
N GLU A 74 5.86 3.91 -9.81
CA GLU A 74 6.49 2.67 -10.26
C GLU A 74 7.54 2.27 -9.23
N VAL A 75 7.50 1.01 -8.78
CA VAL A 75 8.43 0.49 -7.77
C VAL A 75 9.02 -0.83 -8.18
N ASP A 76 10.25 -1.05 -7.74
CA ASP A 76 10.94 -2.33 -7.86
C ASP A 76 10.28 -3.37 -6.93
N CYS A 77 10.05 -4.56 -7.48
CA CYS A 77 9.60 -5.75 -6.76
C CYS A 77 10.46 -6.95 -7.18
N PRO A 78 11.76 -6.93 -6.86
CA PRO A 78 12.64 -8.05 -7.18
C PRO A 78 12.25 -9.27 -6.33
N LEU A 79 12.87 -10.43 -6.59
CA LEU A 79 12.46 -11.69 -5.94
C LEU A 79 12.68 -11.67 -4.43
N GLU A 80 13.64 -10.87 -3.96
CA GLU A 80 14.09 -10.77 -2.58
C GLU A 80 13.07 -10.06 -1.66
N PHE A 81 12.25 -9.15 -2.21
CA PHE A 81 11.29 -8.39 -1.41
C PHE A 81 10.05 -7.97 -2.21
N MET A 82 8.92 -7.90 -1.51
CA MET A 82 7.71 -7.27 -2.05
C MET A 82 7.69 -5.76 -1.73
N PRO A 83 7.08 -4.91 -2.57
CA PRO A 83 6.96 -3.49 -2.26
C PRO A 83 6.01 -3.27 -1.09
N VAL A 84 6.51 -2.58 -0.07
CA VAL A 84 5.74 -2.16 1.11
C VAL A 84 6.08 -0.71 1.39
N PHE A 85 5.08 0.07 1.79
CA PHE A 85 5.26 1.45 2.23
C PHE A 85 4.80 1.60 3.68
N VAL A 86 5.53 2.42 4.42
CA VAL A 86 5.22 2.84 5.78
C VAL A 86 4.52 4.19 5.72
N ARG A 87 3.35 4.29 6.34
CA ARG A 87 2.66 5.56 6.54
C ARG A 87 3.42 6.41 7.56
N VAL A 88 3.70 7.66 7.19
CA VAL A 88 4.35 8.70 8.03
C VAL A 88 3.33 9.69 8.54
#